data_AF-A0A944FSL8-F1
#
_entry.id   AF-A0A944FSL8-F1
#
_cell.length_a   1.000
_cell.length_b   1.000
_cell.length_c   1.000
_cell.angle_alpha   90.00
_cell.angle_beta   90.00
_cell.angle_gamma   90.00
#
_symmetry.space_group_name_H-M   'P 1'
#
loop_
_entity.id
_entity.type
_entity.pdbx_description
1 polymer ?
#
loop_
_entity_poly.entity_id
_entity_poly.type
_entity_poly.pdbx_seq_one_letter_code
_entity_poly.pdbx_strand_id
1 'polypeptide(L)'
;MSFDYKKPNIKKDMFKGSFGLEKESLRVTPKGYLAHTKHPFIDNPNMERDFCENQTEIITDVSDSVEGAWKQLAVLQKEAVIIFNEKTRKTAEATIEYFI
;
A
#
# COMPACT_ATOMS: atom_id res chain seq x y z
N MET A 1 -7.26 -8.59 -31.81
CA MET A 1 -5.78 -8.57 -31.80
C MET A 1 -5.30 -9.84 -31.14
N SER A 2 -4.47 -10.65 -31.82
CA SER A 2 -3.80 -11.80 -31.20
C SER A 2 -2.29 -11.60 -31.25
N PHE A 3 -1.60 -11.92 -30.16
CA PHE A 3 -0.14 -11.95 -30.13
C PHE A 3 0.34 -13.29 -30.72
N ASP A 4 1.31 -13.22 -31.63
CA ASP A 4 1.99 -14.41 -32.15
C ASP A 4 3.14 -14.80 -31.22
N TYR A 5 2.83 -15.64 -30.23
CA TYR A 5 3.80 -16.12 -29.23
C TYR A 5 4.95 -16.96 -29.82
N LYS A 6 4.90 -17.31 -31.11
CA LYS A 6 6.01 -17.98 -31.81
C LYS A 6 7.14 -17.01 -32.17
N LYS A 7 6.87 -15.69 -32.18
CA LYS A 7 7.90 -14.69 -32.41
C LYS A 7 8.84 -14.61 -31.20
N PRO A 8 10.15 -14.85 -31.38
CA PRO A 8 11.09 -14.99 -30.26
C PRO A 8 11.25 -13.71 -29.45
N ASN A 9 11.07 -12.54 -30.06
CA ASN A 9 11.07 -11.25 -29.37
C ASN A 9 9.84 -11.08 -28.47
N ILE A 10 8.65 -11.51 -28.92
CA ILE A 10 7.42 -11.44 -28.09
C ILE A 10 7.61 -12.28 -26.84
N LYS A 11 8.05 -13.53 -26.96
CA LYS A 11 8.28 -14.40 -25.80
C LYS A 11 9.36 -13.88 -24.86
N LYS A 12 10.44 -13.28 -25.41
CA LYS A 12 11.55 -12.71 -24.64
C LYS A 12 11.16 -11.46 -23.86
N ASP A 13 10.34 -10.60 -24.44
CA ASP A 13 10.03 -9.28 -23.87
C ASP A 13 8.71 -9.28 -23.09
N MET A 14 7.91 -10.35 -23.17
CA MET A 14 6.61 -10.48 -22.48
C MET A 14 6.64 -10.23 -20.97
N PHE A 15 7.76 -10.53 -20.32
CA PHE A 15 7.92 -10.36 -18.86
C PHE A 15 8.73 -9.12 -18.48
N LYS A 16 9.13 -8.30 -19.46
CA LYS A 16 9.82 -7.05 -19.19
C LYS A 16 8.80 -5.95 -18.95
N GLY A 17 8.98 -5.25 -17.86
CA GLY A 17 8.16 -4.12 -17.50
C GLY A 17 8.68 -3.48 -16.23
N SER A 18 8.08 -2.34 -15.91
CA SER A 18 8.25 -1.70 -14.62
C SER A 18 6.93 -1.79 -13.87
N PHE A 19 7.00 -1.98 -12.57
CA PHE A 19 5.88 -2.36 -11.71
C PHE A 19 5.79 -1.38 -10.55
N GLY A 20 4.61 -0.82 -10.33
CA GLY A 20 4.24 -0.13 -9.10
C GLY A 20 3.02 -0.79 -8.49
N LEU A 21 2.87 -0.71 -7.18
CA LEU A 21 1.71 -1.19 -6.44
C LEU A 21 1.12 -0.05 -5.62
N GLU A 22 -0.20 0.06 -5.68
CA GLU A 22 -1.00 0.94 -4.84
C GLU A 22 -1.90 0.04 -3.96
N LYS A 23 -1.98 0.37 -2.68
CA LYS A 23 -2.79 -0.39 -1.72
C LYS A 23 -3.57 0.57 -0.84
N GLU A 24 -4.89 0.54 -0.99
CA GLU A 24 -5.81 1.31 -0.16
C GLU A 24 -6.34 0.48 1.02
N SER A 25 -6.53 1.12 2.16
CA SER A 25 -7.15 0.49 3.33
C SER A 25 -7.82 1.53 4.21
N LEU A 26 -9.00 1.19 4.73
CA LEU A 26 -9.69 2.00 5.73
C LEU A 26 -9.04 1.79 7.10
N ARG A 27 -8.72 2.89 7.76
CA ARG A 27 -8.32 2.90 9.17
C ARG A 27 -9.55 2.66 10.02
N VAL A 28 -9.46 1.67 10.90
CA VAL A 28 -10.53 1.29 11.83
C VAL A 28 -10.05 1.30 13.27
N THR A 29 -10.99 1.43 14.19
CA THR A 29 -10.80 1.22 15.63
C THR A 29 -10.75 -0.27 15.95
N PRO A 30 -10.36 -0.69 17.18
CA PRO A 30 -10.35 -2.12 17.56
C PRO A 30 -11.73 -2.78 17.51
N LYS A 31 -12.79 -1.98 17.47
CA LYS A 31 -14.18 -2.44 17.37
C LYS A 31 -14.68 -2.51 15.92
N GLY A 32 -13.82 -2.20 14.95
CA GLY A 32 -14.16 -2.21 13.52
C GLY A 32 -14.85 -0.95 12.99
N TYR A 33 -15.07 0.09 13.82
CA TYR A 33 -15.59 1.37 13.33
C TYR A 33 -14.53 2.17 12.60
N LEU A 34 -14.93 3.00 11.63
CA LEU A 34 -14.05 3.92 10.94
C LEU A 34 -13.33 4.87 11.91
N ALA A 35 -12.03 5.07 11.71
CA ALA A 35 -11.24 5.97 12.53
C ALA A 35 -11.54 7.43 12.17
N HIS A 36 -11.81 8.27 13.18
CA HIS A 36 -12.02 9.72 13.01
C HIS A 36 -10.78 10.55 13.36
N THR A 37 -9.63 9.91 13.54
CA THR A 37 -8.36 10.57 13.81
C THR A 37 -7.75 11.13 12.52
N LYS A 38 -6.96 12.20 12.63
CA LYS A 38 -6.24 12.78 11.48
C LYS A 38 -5.25 11.79 10.86
N HIS A 39 -5.05 11.90 9.56
CA HIS A 39 -4.04 11.17 8.80
C HIS A 39 -2.63 11.42 9.38
N PRO A 40 -1.84 10.37 9.67
CA PRO A 40 -0.59 10.55 10.41
C PRO A 40 0.65 10.74 9.54
N PHE A 41 0.60 10.51 8.22
CA PHE A 41 1.77 10.56 7.34
C PHE A 41 1.87 11.91 6.61
N ILE A 42 2.20 12.95 7.36
CA ILE A 42 2.44 14.28 6.77
C ILE A 42 3.78 14.22 6.03
N ASP A 43 3.81 14.69 4.77
CA ASP A 43 4.99 14.76 3.91
C ASP A 43 5.65 13.39 3.58
N ASN A 44 4.89 12.29 3.63
CA ASN A 44 5.38 10.98 3.21
C ASN A 44 5.03 10.73 1.72
N PRO A 45 6.02 10.56 0.83
CA PRO A 45 5.75 10.38 -0.61
C PRO A 45 5.09 9.04 -0.96
N ASN A 46 5.14 8.06 -0.07
CA ASN A 46 4.64 6.70 -0.31
C ASN A 46 3.39 6.37 0.52
N MET A 47 2.87 7.31 1.31
CA MET A 47 1.66 7.13 2.13
C MET A 47 0.81 8.39 2.10
N GLU A 48 -0.39 8.30 1.52
CA GLU A 48 -1.30 9.43 1.37
C GLU A 48 -2.75 8.97 1.68
N ARG A 49 -3.72 9.82 1.37
CA ARG A 49 -5.14 9.51 1.35
C ARG A 49 -5.62 9.38 -0.10
N ASP A 50 -6.56 8.47 -0.31
CA ASP A 50 -7.40 8.46 -1.51
C ASP A 50 -8.66 9.33 -1.26
N PHE A 51 -9.87 8.77 -1.28
CA PHE A 51 -11.11 9.54 -1.26
C PHE A 51 -11.38 10.26 0.08
N CYS A 52 -11.03 9.65 1.22
CA CYS A 52 -11.38 10.19 2.53
C CYS A 52 -10.24 10.14 3.55
N GLU A 53 -10.36 10.97 4.59
CA GLU A 53 -9.31 11.17 5.61
C GLU A 53 -8.86 9.87 6.31
N ASN A 54 -9.75 8.88 6.41
CA ASN A 54 -9.47 7.59 7.03
C ASN A 54 -9.12 6.46 6.05
N GLN A 55 -9.10 6.71 4.75
CA GLN A 55 -8.62 5.78 3.74
C GLN A 55 -7.15 6.06 3.47
N THR A 56 -6.28 5.20 3.99
CA THR A 56 -4.83 5.29 3.75
C THR A 56 -4.50 4.58 2.46
N GLU A 57 -3.76 5.24 1.60
CA GLU A 57 -3.18 4.70 0.37
C GLU A 57 -1.68 4.56 0.56
N ILE A 58 -1.14 3.37 0.25
CA ILE A 58 0.30 3.11 0.22
C ILE A 58 0.70 2.95 -1.24
N ILE A 59 1.66 3.75 -1.69
CA ILE A 59 2.10 3.83 -3.08
C ILE A 59 3.58 3.45 -3.12
N THR A 60 3.93 2.37 -3.82
CA THR A 60 5.33 1.99 -3.99
C THR A 60 6.01 2.84 -5.06
N ASP A 61 7.33 2.91 -5.02
CA ASP A 61 8.09 3.37 -6.18
C ASP A 61 7.95 2.36 -7.33
N VAL A 62 8.41 2.79 -8.50
CA VAL A 62 8.54 1.94 -9.66
C VAL A 62 9.70 0.96 -9.47
N SER A 63 9.45 -0.32 -9.72
CA SER A 63 10.41 -1.42 -9.61
C SER A 63 10.54 -2.18 -10.92
N ASP A 64 11.73 -2.68 -11.23
CA ASP A 64 11.98 -3.53 -12.42
C ASP A 64 11.48 -4.97 -12.24
N SER A 65 10.90 -5.30 -11.08
CA SER A 65 10.35 -6.61 -10.77
C SER A 65 9.11 -6.53 -9.87
N VAL A 66 8.22 -7.51 -10.02
CA VAL A 66 7.05 -7.68 -9.15
C VAL A 66 7.49 -7.90 -7.70
N GLU A 67 8.54 -8.69 -7.49
CA GLU A 67 9.09 -8.98 -6.16
C GLU A 67 9.64 -7.72 -5.48
N GLY A 68 10.24 -6.80 -6.24
CA GLY A 68 10.72 -5.52 -5.72
C GLY A 68 9.57 -4.63 -5.24
N ALA A 69 8.53 -4.46 -6.07
CA ALA A 69 7.35 -3.68 -5.69
C ALA A 69 6.66 -4.31 -4.46
N TRP A 70 6.50 -5.64 -4.44
CA TRP A 70 5.92 -6.34 -3.29
C TRP A 70 6.72 -6.18 -2.00
N LYS A 71 8.05 -6.29 -2.07
CA LYS A 71 8.92 -6.10 -0.90
C LYS A 71 8.82 -4.68 -0.35
N GLN A 72 8.80 -3.67 -1.22
CA GLN A 72 8.62 -2.29 -0.79
C GLN A 72 7.25 -2.09 -0.13
N LEU A 73 6.17 -2.59 -0.74
CA LEU A 73 4.83 -2.53 -0.18
C LEU A 73 4.79 -3.15 1.22
N ALA A 74 5.43 -4.31 1.42
CA ALA A 74 5.47 -4.99 2.72
C ALA A 74 6.21 -4.16 3.79
N VAL A 75 7.29 -3.46 3.41
CA VAL A 75 8.03 -2.55 4.32
C VAL A 75 7.16 -1.36 4.70
N LEU A 76 6.58 -0.66 3.71
CA LEU A 76 5.71 0.50 3.94
C LEU A 76 4.48 0.12 4.78
N GLN A 77 3.86 -1.03 4.49
CA GLN A 77 2.76 -1.57 5.29
C GLN A 77 3.16 -1.79 6.75
N LYS A 78 4.36 -2.32 7.01
CA LYS A 78 4.84 -2.54 8.37
C LYS A 78 5.08 -1.22 9.10
N GLU A 79 5.66 -0.22 8.42
CA GLU A 79 5.85 1.13 8.98
C GLU A 79 4.51 1.77 9.32
N ALA A 80 3.53 1.69 8.42
CA ALA A 80 2.19 2.20 8.64
C ALA A 80 1.56 1.57 9.90
N VAL A 81 1.60 0.23 10.02
CA VAL A 81 1.10 -0.51 11.21
C VAL A 81 1.78 -0.05 12.50
N ILE A 82 3.11 0.15 12.50
CA ILE A 82 3.84 0.62 13.68
C ILE A 82 3.35 2.00 14.09
N ILE A 83 3.29 2.95 13.16
CA ILE A 83 2.86 4.33 13.42
C ILE A 83 1.42 4.38 13.92
N PHE A 84 0.53 3.60 13.31
CA PHE A 84 -0.85 3.49 13.76
C PHE A 84 -0.94 2.98 15.20
N ASN A 85 -0.26 1.88 15.51
CA ASN A 85 -0.24 1.29 16.86
C ASN A 85 0.37 2.21 17.93
N GLU A 86 1.40 2.99 17.59
CA GLU A 86 1.96 3.98 18.51
C GLU A 86 0.96 5.10 18.82
N LYS A 87 0.21 5.57 17.83
CA LYS A 87 -0.84 6.58 18.04
C LYS A 87 -2.00 6.02 18.85
N THR A 88 -2.43 4.78 18.58
CA THR A 88 -3.42 4.05 19.37
C THR A 88 -3.13 4.09 20.87
N ARG A 89 -1.89 3.73 21.23
CA ARG A 89 -1.47 3.58 22.63
C ARG A 89 -1.44 4.93 23.34
N LYS A 90 -1.20 6.02 22.60
CA LYS A 90 -1.17 7.38 23.13
C LYS A 90 -2.57 8.00 23.28
N THR A 91 -3.57 7.53 22.52
CA THR A 91 -4.93 8.11 22.54
C THR A 91 -6.02 7.18 23.10
N ALA A 92 -5.69 5.97 23.53
CA ALA A 92 -6.64 4.97 24.08
C ALA A 92 -7.81 4.58 23.14
N GLU A 93 -7.73 4.84 21.83
CA GLU A 93 -8.93 4.74 20.95
C GLU A 93 -8.78 3.98 19.61
N ALA A 94 -7.61 3.52 19.16
CA ALA A 94 -7.50 3.08 17.75
C ALA A 94 -6.51 1.96 17.40
N THR A 95 -6.68 0.70 17.83
CA THR A 95 -5.89 -0.43 17.27
C THR A 95 -6.38 -0.71 15.86
N ILE A 96 -5.47 -0.69 14.89
CA ILE A 96 -5.80 -1.00 13.49
C ILE A 96 -5.51 -2.47 13.25
N GLU A 97 -6.56 -3.28 13.16
CA GLU A 97 -6.47 -4.58 12.49
C GLU A 97 -6.63 -4.36 10.99
N TYR A 98 -5.62 -4.74 10.23
CA TYR A 98 -5.71 -4.77 8.77
C TYR A 98 -6.41 -6.07 8.37
N PHE A 99 -7.60 -5.96 7.80
CA PHE A 99 -8.11 -7.02 6.91
C PHE A 99 -7.41 -6.88 5.56
N ILE A 100 -6.86 -8.00 5.09
CA ILE A 100 -6.24 -8.16 3.78
C ILE A 100 -7.33 -8.18 2.70
#